data_AF-A0A7X8ISN8-F1
#
_entry.id   AF-A0A7X8ISN8-F1
#
_cell.length_a   1.000
_cell.length_b   1.000
_cell.length_c   1.000
_cell.angle_alpha   90.00
_cell.angle_beta   90.00
_cell.angle_gamma   90.00
#
_symmetry.space_group_name_H-M   'P 1'
#
loop_
_entity.id
_entity.type
_entity.pdbx_description
1 polymer ?
#
loop_
_entity_poly.entity_id
_entity_poly.type
_entity_poly.pdbx_seq_one_letter_code
_entity_poly.pdbx_strand_id
1 'polypeptide(L)'
;MKKDELAVLSQAILNEVEGYEFYTMAASNSKGESKDAFLQLAEEEKKHAEYLRDLSDKLTNSDEEKLQFAYELNPPSPEIYKWEKLDVKEASLAMTVFSIGMQMEKDAIKFYTEARDKTEVDELREIYQILIKWEEVHLNEFTQQYNVYKNEWWAEQNFAPF
;
A
#
# COMPACT_ATOMS: atom_id res chain seq x y z
N MET A 1 -14.97 6.15 -21.24
CA MET A 1 -14.89 5.45 -19.94
C MET A 1 -16.10 5.79 -19.09
N LYS A 2 -16.67 4.85 -18.33
CA LYS A 2 -17.85 5.13 -17.49
C LYS A 2 -17.43 6.02 -16.30
N LYS A 3 -18.32 6.90 -15.84
CA LYS A 3 -18.06 7.80 -14.70
C LYS A 3 -17.63 7.05 -13.43
N ASP A 4 -18.14 5.83 -13.28
CA ASP A 4 -17.86 4.96 -12.13
C ASP A 4 -16.41 4.42 -12.14
N GLU A 5 -15.83 4.18 -13.32
CA GLU A 5 -14.44 3.69 -13.46
C GLU A 5 -13.42 4.76 -13.10
N LEU A 6 -13.68 6.01 -13.50
CA LEU A 6 -12.88 7.17 -13.09
C LEU A 6 -12.96 7.41 -11.57
N ALA A 7 -14.12 7.15 -10.96
CA ALA A 7 -14.28 7.28 -9.52
C ALA A 7 -13.43 6.26 -8.76
N VAL A 8 -13.32 5.02 -9.26
CA VAL A 8 -12.45 4.00 -8.66
C VAL A 8 -10.98 4.40 -8.73
N LEU A 9 -10.49 4.84 -9.90
CA LEU A 9 -9.11 5.31 -10.04
C LEU A 9 -8.82 6.53 -9.16
N SER A 10 -9.78 7.46 -9.05
CA SER A 10 -9.65 8.62 -8.17
C SER A 10 -9.55 8.21 -6.69
N GLN A 11 -10.33 7.20 -6.29
CA GLN A 11 -10.24 6.65 -4.94
C GLN A 11 -8.94 5.89 -4.71
N ALA A 12 -8.43 5.16 -5.70
CA ALA A 12 -7.13 4.50 -5.62
C ALA A 12 -6.01 5.53 -5.36
N ILE A 13 -5.96 6.61 -6.15
CA ILE A 13 -5.01 7.70 -5.95
C ILE A 13 -5.13 8.32 -4.55
N LEU A 14 -6.35 8.45 -4.03
CA LEU A 14 -6.56 8.97 -2.67
C LEU A 14 -5.99 8.02 -1.61
N ASN A 15 -6.20 6.71 -1.76
CA ASN A 15 -5.66 5.71 -0.83
C ASN A 15 -4.13 5.78 -0.76
N GLU A 16 -3.44 5.82 -1.90
CA GLU A 16 -1.97 5.95 -1.94
C GLU A 16 -1.49 7.27 -1.31
N VAL A 17 -2.22 8.37 -1.53
CA VAL A 17 -1.88 9.67 -0.91
C VAL A 17 -2.05 9.62 0.61
N GLU A 18 -3.12 8.98 1.10
CA GLU A 18 -3.32 8.78 2.54
C GLU A 18 -2.24 7.86 3.12
N GLY A 19 -1.82 6.82 2.40
CA GLY A 19 -0.66 5.98 2.72
C GLY A 19 0.63 6.79 2.86
N TYR A 20 0.96 7.61 1.86
CA TYR A 20 2.12 8.50 1.88
C TYR A 20 2.13 9.42 3.12
N GLU A 21 1.02 10.08 3.42
CA GLU A 21 0.91 10.99 4.56
C GLU A 21 1.02 10.22 5.89
N PHE A 22 0.40 9.04 5.98
CA PHE A 22 0.46 8.18 7.16
C PHE A 22 1.90 7.73 7.46
N TYR A 23 2.62 7.19 6.48
CA TYR A 23 3.98 6.74 6.69
C TYR A 23 4.96 7.90 6.89
N THR A 24 4.73 9.06 6.27
CA THR A 24 5.49 10.29 6.56
C THR A 24 5.30 10.74 8.02
N MET A 25 4.06 10.66 8.53
CA MET A 25 3.77 10.95 9.93
C MET A 25 4.45 9.93 10.86
N ALA A 26 4.41 8.64 10.55
CA ALA A 26 5.09 7.60 11.31
C ALA A 26 6.61 7.81 11.35
N ALA A 27 7.22 8.16 10.21
CA ALA A 27 8.63 8.53 10.10
C ALA A 27 8.98 9.73 10.98
N SER A 28 8.14 10.76 11.03
CA SER A 28 8.38 11.95 11.85
C SER A 28 8.39 11.67 13.36
N ASN A 29 7.68 10.62 13.79
CA ASN A 29 7.54 10.21 15.19
C ASN A 29 8.48 9.06 15.60
N SER A 30 9.34 8.62 14.68
CA SER A 30 10.31 7.54 14.89
C SER A 30 11.74 8.03 14.71
N LYS A 31 12.72 7.20 15.07
CA LYS A 31 14.14 7.51 14.93
C LYS A 31 14.87 6.30 14.33
N GLY A 32 16.14 6.51 13.97
CA GLY A 32 16.99 5.46 13.44
C GLY A 32 16.35 4.73 12.25
N GLU A 33 16.46 3.41 12.28
CA GLU A 33 16.01 2.53 11.20
C GLU A 33 14.48 2.52 11.02
N SER A 34 13.69 2.66 12.09
CA SER A 34 12.23 2.81 11.99
C SER A 34 11.85 3.97 11.07
N LYS A 35 12.54 5.11 11.27
CA LYS A 35 12.28 6.32 10.48
C LYS A 35 12.62 6.10 9.01
N ASP A 36 13.78 5.51 8.74
CA ASP A 36 14.23 5.28 7.38
C ASP A 36 13.29 4.31 6.64
N ALA A 37 12.82 3.28 7.33
CA ALA A 37 11.92 2.30 6.76
C ALA A 37 10.50 2.87 6.50
N PHE A 38 9.96 3.72 7.40
CA PHE A 38 8.70 4.41 7.13
C PHE A 38 8.83 5.46 6.01
N LEU A 39 9.98 6.11 5.86
CA LEU A 39 10.22 7.01 4.72
C LEU A 39 10.28 6.24 3.39
N GLN A 40 10.82 5.03 3.40
CA GLN A 40 10.82 4.17 2.21
C GLN A 40 9.41 3.79 1.81
N LEU A 41 8.57 3.33 2.76
CA LEU A 41 7.15 3.07 2.51
C LEU A 41 6.45 4.31 1.93
N ALA A 42 6.64 5.48 2.54
CA ALA A 42 6.06 6.72 2.01
C ALA A 42 6.47 6.98 0.55
N GLU A 43 7.76 6.87 0.23
CA GLU A 43 8.22 7.09 -1.15
C GLU A 43 7.66 6.04 -2.13
N GLU A 44 7.37 4.82 -1.67
CA GLU A 44 6.70 3.81 -2.46
C GLU A 44 5.25 4.17 -2.79
N GLU A 45 4.44 4.51 -1.77
CA GLU A 45 3.06 4.99 -1.93
C GLU A 45 2.99 6.19 -2.89
N LYS A 46 3.97 7.08 -2.81
CA LYS A 46 4.08 8.22 -3.72
C LYS A 46 4.29 7.79 -5.17
N LYS A 47 5.16 6.81 -5.43
CA LYS A 47 5.37 6.26 -6.78
C LYS A 47 4.10 5.57 -7.31
N HIS A 48 3.36 4.87 -6.45
CA HIS A 48 2.08 4.28 -6.81
C HIS A 48 1.05 5.35 -7.19
N ALA A 49 0.94 6.42 -6.39
CA ALA A 49 0.05 7.55 -6.68
C ALA A 49 0.41 8.25 -8.01
N GLU A 50 1.71 8.45 -8.28
CA GLU A 50 2.20 9.01 -9.54
C GLU A 50 1.84 8.12 -10.74
N TYR A 51 2.07 6.80 -10.63
CA TYR A 51 1.68 5.83 -11.64
C TYR A 51 0.17 5.87 -11.94
N LEU A 52 -0.67 5.92 -10.90
CA LEU A 52 -2.12 5.96 -11.05
C LEU A 52 -2.63 7.28 -11.67
N ARG A 53 -1.97 8.41 -11.38
CA ARG A 53 -2.26 9.70 -12.04
C ARG A 53 -1.95 9.64 -13.53
N ASP A 54 -0.76 9.15 -13.89
CA ASP A 54 -0.37 8.98 -15.29
C ASP A 54 -1.33 8.06 -16.04
N LEU A 55 -1.78 6.99 -15.39
CA LEU A 55 -2.78 6.08 -15.92
C LEU A 55 -4.13 6.77 -16.12
N SER A 56 -4.62 7.50 -15.11
CA SER A 56 -5.87 8.26 -15.19
C SER A 56 -5.86 9.31 -16.31
N ASP A 57 -4.75 10.04 -16.46
CA ASP A 57 -4.58 11.05 -17.51
C ASP A 57 -4.59 10.43 -18.91
N LYS A 58 -3.99 9.24 -19.07
CA LYS A 58 -4.03 8.51 -20.35
C LYS A 58 -5.44 8.02 -20.68
N LEU A 59 -6.18 7.51 -19.69
CA LEU A 59 -7.54 6.99 -19.84
C LEU A 59 -8.59 8.08 -20.10
N THR A 60 -8.34 9.30 -19.64
CA THR A 60 -9.24 10.46 -19.84
C THR A 60 -9.02 11.16 -21.17
N ASN A 61 -7.79 11.15 -21.70
CA ASN A 61 -7.40 11.89 -22.90
C ASN A 61 -7.35 11.03 -24.19
N SER A 62 -7.69 9.74 -24.14
CA SER A 62 -7.56 8.84 -25.28
C SER A 62 -8.83 8.74 -26.14
N ASP A 63 -8.69 9.14 -27.41
CA ASP A 63 -9.43 8.51 -28.52
C ASP A 63 -9.27 6.97 -28.43
N GLU A 64 -10.30 6.22 -28.83
CA GLU A 64 -10.55 4.78 -28.57
C GLU A 64 -9.38 3.79 -28.83
N GLU A 65 -8.27 4.20 -29.44
CA GLU A 65 -7.15 3.33 -29.85
C GLU A 65 -6.03 3.13 -28.80
N LYS A 66 -6.06 3.76 -27.61
CA LYS A 66 -4.91 3.71 -26.66
C LYS A 66 -5.06 2.81 -25.41
N LEU A 67 -6.14 2.05 -25.28
CA LEU A 67 -6.33 1.13 -24.15
C LEU A 67 -5.29 -0.02 -24.10
N GLN A 68 -4.66 -0.34 -25.23
CA GLN A 68 -3.61 -1.36 -25.34
C GLN A 68 -2.33 -1.05 -24.50
N PHE A 69 -2.22 0.14 -23.89
CA PHE A 69 -1.04 0.62 -23.17
C PHE A 69 -0.99 0.31 -21.68
N ALA A 70 -2.04 -0.23 -21.05
CA ALA A 70 -2.03 -0.54 -19.61
C ALA A 70 -0.92 -1.54 -19.23
N TYR A 71 -0.50 -2.39 -20.17
CA TYR A 71 0.63 -3.32 -19.99
C TYR A 71 2.01 -2.76 -20.32
N GLU A 72 2.12 -1.70 -21.13
CA GLU A 72 3.42 -1.08 -21.46
C GLU A 72 3.97 -0.20 -20.33
N LEU A 73 3.14 0.09 -19.33
CA LEU A 73 3.46 1.02 -18.26
C LEU A 73 4.45 0.49 -17.21
N ASN A 74 4.85 -0.79 -17.27
CA ASN A 74 5.75 -1.42 -16.28
C ASN A 74 5.37 -1.00 -14.84
N PRO A 75 4.21 -1.45 -14.33
CA PRO A 75 3.76 -1.06 -12.99
C PRO A 75 4.88 -1.27 -11.97
N PRO A 76 5.10 -0.32 -11.04
CA PRO A 76 6.02 -0.55 -9.95
C PRO A 76 5.62 -1.83 -9.20
N SER A 77 6.59 -2.48 -8.57
CA SER A 77 6.32 -3.59 -7.67
C SER A 77 6.64 -3.11 -6.27
N PRO A 78 5.86 -3.54 -5.27
CA PRO A 78 6.25 -3.30 -3.90
C PRO A 78 7.63 -3.85 -3.62
N GLU A 79 8.40 -3.09 -2.85
CA GLU A 79 9.72 -3.55 -2.41
C GLU A 79 9.56 -4.50 -1.23
N ILE A 80 10.39 -5.56 -1.19
CA ILE A 80 10.45 -6.45 -0.03
C ILE A 80 11.44 -5.88 0.98
N TYR A 81 10.91 -5.28 2.03
CA TYR A 81 11.72 -4.59 3.03
C TYR A 81 12.36 -5.57 4.03
N LYS A 82 13.66 -5.38 4.26
CA LYS A 82 14.37 -6.03 5.37
C LYS A 82 14.33 -5.11 6.58
N TRP A 83 13.37 -5.38 7.45
CA TRP A 83 13.20 -4.66 8.70
C TRP A 83 14.23 -5.18 9.73
N GLU A 84 15.10 -4.28 10.19
CA GLU A 84 16.02 -4.57 11.29
C GLU A 84 15.31 -4.49 12.65
N LYS A 85 15.95 -5.02 13.70
CA LYS A 85 15.36 -5.08 15.03
C LYS A 85 15.27 -3.69 15.66
N LEU A 86 14.06 -3.28 16.01
CA LEU A 86 13.82 -1.99 16.66
C LEU A 86 14.07 -2.04 18.17
N ASP A 87 14.38 -0.88 18.76
CA ASP A 87 14.37 -0.68 20.21
C ASP A 87 12.92 -0.83 20.73
N VAL A 88 12.71 -1.39 21.92
CA VAL A 88 11.37 -1.78 22.38
C VAL A 88 10.49 -0.58 22.77
N LYS A 89 11.09 0.60 22.99
CA LYS A 89 10.33 1.86 22.99
C LYS A 89 9.71 2.19 21.64
N GLU A 90 10.33 1.77 20.55
CA GLU A 90 9.81 1.90 19.18
C GLU A 90 8.87 0.75 18.83
N ALA A 91 8.99 -0.43 19.45
CA ALA A 91 8.13 -1.58 19.17
C ALA A 91 6.62 -1.27 19.33
N SER A 92 6.21 -0.48 20.34
CA SER A 92 4.78 -0.12 20.49
C SER A 92 4.28 0.81 19.38
N LEU A 93 5.11 1.76 18.95
CA LEU A 93 4.81 2.64 17.81
C LEU A 93 4.77 1.81 16.52
N ALA A 94 5.79 0.98 16.28
CA ALA A 94 5.88 0.11 15.12
C ALA A 94 4.68 -0.84 15.02
N MET A 95 4.30 -1.52 16.12
CA MET A 95 3.09 -2.35 16.18
C MET A 95 1.83 -1.56 15.80
N THR A 96 1.70 -0.32 16.29
CA THR A 96 0.57 0.55 15.95
C THR A 96 0.57 0.86 14.46
N VAL A 97 1.72 1.29 13.93
CA VAL A 97 1.88 1.64 12.51
C VAL A 97 1.53 0.45 11.62
N PHE A 98 2.11 -0.73 11.87
CA PHE A 98 1.81 -1.93 11.08
C PHE A 98 0.36 -2.39 11.25
N SER A 99 -0.24 -2.27 12.44
CA SER A 99 -1.66 -2.64 12.61
C SER A 99 -2.61 -1.76 11.81
N ILE A 100 -2.29 -0.46 11.69
CA ILE A 100 -3.07 0.49 10.90
C ILE A 100 -2.81 0.24 9.40
N GLY A 101 -1.55 0.11 8.98
CA GLY A 101 -1.19 -0.25 7.60
C GLY A 101 -1.89 -1.53 7.15
N MET A 102 -1.86 -2.60 7.96
CA MET A 102 -2.62 -3.84 7.69
C MET A 102 -4.12 -3.62 7.50
N GLN A 103 -4.72 -2.63 8.17
CA GLN A 103 -6.13 -2.31 7.99
C GLN A 103 -6.37 -1.55 6.69
N MET A 104 -5.50 -0.57 6.39
CA MET A 104 -5.49 0.15 5.11
C MET A 104 -5.40 -0.82 3.94
N GLU A 105 -4.44 -1.76 3.98
CA GLU A 105 -4.26 -2.75 2.91
C GLU A 105 -5.48 -3.65 2.74
N LYS A 106 -6.08 -4.12 3.84
CA LYS A 106 -7.29 -4.97 3.75
C LYS A 106 -8.46 -4.22 3.12
N ASP A 107 -8.63 -2.95 3.47
CA ASP A 107 -9.70 -2.12 2.94
C ASP A 107 -9.46 -1.81 1.45
N ALA A 108 -8.21 -1.54 1.07
CA ALA A 108 -7.81 -1.36 -0.33
C ALA A 108 -8.00 -2.65 -1.16
N ILE A 109 -7.51 -3.81 -0.69
CA ILE A 109 -7.72 -5.12 -1.34
C ILE A 109 -9.21 -5.38 -1.58
N LYS A 110 -10.04 -5.14 -0.56
CA LYS A 110 -11.49 -5.33 -0.66
C LYS A 110 -12.07 -4.40 -1.72
N PHE A 111 -11.72 -3.12 -1.67
CA PHE A 111 -12.20 -2.12 -2.61
C PHE A 111 -11.84 -2.46 -4.06
N TYR A 112 -10.59 -2.80 -4.33
CA TYR A 112 -10.13 -3.17 -5.67
C TYR A 112 -10.70 -4.50 -6.16
N THR A 113 -10.88 -5.48 -5.27
CA THR A 113 -11.55 -6.75 -5.60
C THR A 113 -12.98 -6.49 -6.05
N GLU A 114 -13.73 -5.66 -5.31
CA GLU A 114 -15.08 -5.28 -5.71
C GLU A 114 -15.12 -4.51 -7.04
N ALA A 115 -14.14 -3.65 -7.31
CA ALA A 115 -14.05 -2.92 -8.57
C ALA A 115 -13.73 -3.85 -9.76
N ARG A 116 -12.77 -4.77 -9.57
CA ARG A 116 -12.41 -5.82 -10.54
C ARG A 116 -13.59 -6.69 -10.92
N ASP A 117 -14.42 -7.07 -9.96
CA ASP A 117 -15.56 -7.95 -10.20
C ASP A 117 -16.76 -7.23 -10.86
N LYS A 118 -16.82 -5.89 -10.75
CA LYS A 118 -17.88 -5.07 -11.34
C LYS A 118 -17.52 -4.50 -12.71
N THR A 119 -16.23 -4.38 -13.06
CA THR A 119 -15.83 -3.77 -14.32
C THR A 119 -16.07 -4.68 -15.52
N GLU A 120 -16.59 -4.10 -16.60
CA GLU A 120 -16.76 -4.75 -17.90
C GLU A 120 -15.57 -4.49 -18.84
N VAL A 121 -14.60 -3.66 -18.43
CA VAL A 121 -13.42 -3.30 -19.22
C VAL A 121 -12.25 -4.19 -18.81
N ASP A 122 -11.72 -4.96 -19.76
CA ASP A 122 -10.69 -5.97 -19.50
C ASP A 122 -9.40 -5.33 -18.99
N GLU A 123 -9.01 -4.19 -19.56
CA GLU A 123 -7.80 -3.46 -19.17
C GLU A 123 -7.88 -2.93 -17.74
N LEU A 124 -9.04 -2.42 -17.31
CA LEU A 124 -9.26 -1.99 -15.92
C LEU A 124 -9.24 -3.17 -14.97
N ARG A 125 -9.75 -4.34 -15.39
CA ARG A 125 -9.68 -5.56 -14.58
C ARG A 125 -8.25 -5.95 -14.27
N GLU A 126 -7.36 -5.82 -15.25
CA GLU A 126 -5.93 -6.11 -15.09
C GLU A 126 -5.24 -5.10 -14.17
N ILE A 127 -5.58 -3.81 -14.30
CA ILE A 127 -5.10 -2.75 -13.38
C ILE A 127 -5.52 -3.06 -11.95
N TYR A 128 -6.79 -3.35 -11.69
CA TYR A 128 -7.24 -3.69 -10.34
C TYR A 128 -6.56 -4.96 -9.82
N GLN A 129 -6.25 -5.92 -10.69
CA GLN A 129 -5.52 -7.12 -10.30
C GLN A 129 -4.05 -6.82 -9.93
N ILE A 130 -3.44 -5.80 -10.52
CA ILE A 130 -2.11 -5.30 -10.12
C ILE A 130 -2.20 -4.64 -8.75
N LEU A 131 -3.16 -3.74 -8.55
CA LEU A 131 -3.34 -3.04 -7.27
C LEU A 131 -3.59 -4.01 -6.12
N ILE A 132 -4.48 -5.00 -6.30
CA ILE A 132 -4.70 -6.06 -5.30
C ILE A 132 -3.39 -6.76 -4.91
N LYS A 133 -2.52 -7.04 -5.89
CA LYS A 133 -1.24 -7.70 -5.62
C LYS A 133 -0.27 -6.81 -4.86
N TRP A 134 -0.31 -5.50 -5.08
CA TRP A 134 0.52 -4.57 -4.33
C TRP A 134 0.18 -4.64 -2.85
N GLU A 135 -1.10 -4.47 -2.54
CA GLU A 135 -1.59 -4.44 -1.17
C GLU A 135 -1.46 -5.81 -0.50
N GLU A 136 -1.56 -6.92 -1.25
CA GLU A 136 -1.31 -8.27 -0.72
C GLU A 136 0.15 -8.46 -0.27
N VAL A 137 1.11 -7.90 -1.01
CA VAL A 137 2.53 -7.92 -0.64
C VAL A 137 2.73 -7.11 0.63
N HIS A 138 2.26 -5.86 0.66
CA HIS A 138 2.31 -5.00 1.85
C HIS A 138 1.66 -5.64 3.06
N LEU A 139 0.44 -6.16 2.93
CA LEU A 139 -0.30 -6.79 4.02
C LEU A 139 0.48 -7.96 4.61
N ASN A 140 1.09 -8.80 3.76
CA ASN A 140 1.90 -9.90 4.23
C ASN A 140 3.14 -9.41 5.00
N GLU A 141 3.82 -8.39 4.49
CA GLU A 141 4.99 -7.81 5.16
C GLU A 141 4.64 -7.16 6.50
N PHE A 142 3.61 -6.33 6.53
CA PHE A 142 3.15 -5.69 7.76
C PHE A 142 2.67 -6.71 8.78
N THR A 143 2.03 -7.80 8.34
CA THR A 143 1.65 -8.91 9.22
C THR A 143 2.87 -9.60 9.83
N GLN A 144 3.92 -9.83 9.05
CA GLN A 144 5.15 -10.43 9.56
C GLN A 144 5.83 -9.51 10.58
N GLN A 145 5.95 -8.22 10.26
CA GLN A 145 6.57 -7.23 11.13
C GLN A 145 5.79 -7.03 12.42
N TYR A 146 4.47 -6.88 12.34
CA TYR A 146 3.59 -6.81 13.51
C TYR A 146 3.81 -7.99 14.46
N ASN A 147 3.94 -9.21 13.93
CA ASN A 147 4.15 -10.41 14.74
C ASN A 147 5.55 -10.44 15.40
N VAL A 148 6.59 -9.97 14.71
CA VAL A 148 7.93 -9.80 15.29
C VAL A 148 7.87 -8.88 16.50
N TYR A 149 7.36 -7.66 16.33
CA TYR A 149 7.32 -6.67 17.41
C TYR A 149 6.36 -7.05 18.54
N LYS A 150 5.24 -7.70 18.24
CA LYS A 150 4.33 -8.24 19.26
C LYS A 150 5.03 -9.27 20.15
N ASN A 151 5.80 -10.18 19.55
CA ASN A 151 6.52 -11.19 20.32
C ASN A 151 7.63 -10.56 21.17
N GLU A 152 8.35 -9.56 20.66
CA GLU A 152 9.37 -8.83 21.42
C GLU A 152 8.74 -8.07 22.59
N TRP A 153 7.63 -7.36 22.35
CA TRP A 153 6.88 -6.67 23.39
C TRP A 153 6.38 -7.63 24.48
N TRP A 154 5.83 -8.80 24.11
CA TRP A 154 5.43 -9.82 25.08
C TRP A 154 6.60 -10.36 25.90
N ALA A 155 7.76 -10.59 25.28
CA ALA A 155 8.96 -11.07 25.97
C ALA A 155 9.43 -10.07 27.02
N GLU A 156 9.47 -8.77 26.70
CA GLU A 156 9.89 -7.74 27.64
C GLU A 156 8.91 -7.52 28.80
N GLN A 157 7.61 -7.62 28.54
CA GLN A 157 6.59 -7.41 29.55
C GLN A 157 6.29 -8.66 30.39
N ASN A 158 7.03 -9.77 30.20
CA ASN A 158 6.77 -11.08 30.81
C ASN A 158 5.35 -11.62 30.52
N PHE A 159 4.77 -11.26 29.37
CA PHE A 159 3.48 -11.77 28.89
C PHE A 159 3.62 -12.88 27.85
N ALA A 160 4.84 -13.27 27.50
CA ALA A 160 5.08 -14.36 26.55
C ALA A 160 4.44 -15.66 27.06
N PRO A 161 3.62 -16.35 26.24
CA PRO A 161 3.17 -17.70 26.56
C PRO A 161 4.41 -18.60 26.63
N PHE A 162 4.60 -19.22 27.79
CA PHE A 162 5.68 -20.17 28.10
C PHE A 162 5.72 -21.35 27.12
#